data_AF-A0A970BDB4-F1
#
_entry.id   AF-A0A970BDB4-F1
#
_cell.length_a   1.000
_cell.length_b   1.000
_cell.length_c   1.000
_cell.angle_alpha   90.00
_cell.angle_beta   90.00
_cell.angle_gamma   90.00
#
_symmetry.space_group_name_H-M   'P 1'
#
loop_
_entity.id
_entity.type
_entity.pdbx_description
1 polymer ?
#
loop_
_entity_poly.entity_id
_entity_poly.type
_entity_poly.pdbx_seq_one_letter_code
_entity_poly.pdbx_strand_id
1 'polypeptide(L)'
;YYSAVEFTNETNVWDLANENLDQYATDAHFATEKTYDYYYEVHGRNSIDNAGHELTSFVHFNLVDYGYSNNVNAFWNGSVMTYGDGDDLRTPLTTVDICAHEITHGLTSYTANLVYQNESGALNEAFSDIFGTAVEFYATPSLANWTIGEDIYAPFRSLSNPKEFNLPDTYHGQNWNFGTDDYGGVHRNCGPLCYWFYLISEGSSGTNDNGDSYNVNGIGIDNAADIAFRLLTVYLTNYSNYADARFYGIQAAIDFFGACSYEVEQVTNAFYAIGVGAEYQASVIADFASDFTQNCSTPFTVKFQNSSLNGSSFVWDFGDGTTSTLVNPEHTYNSVGNFTVSLSADGGSCGENQIVKEDYISINPNYPCVTLMPTSGGATSTSCAGTLYDAGGPSLPYYNNTYATFTIKPPGASKIMLTINEFDIEPGSENYCDYDYIAFYDGEYINAPLINNTYYCNTTGNPVSIQSTGGAITIEFNSDPGLTLQGFEIQWICLQDDGIPYPNFSANRISTCDGRIQFENLTVNNVDNYLWDFGDGTTSTYANPYHLYNQSGVYT
;
A
#
# COMPACT_ATOMS: atom_id res chain seq x y z
N TYR A 1 -7.51 -5.17 46.61
CA TYR A 1 -8.44 -6.18 46.05
C TYR A 1 -8.89 -7.21 47.09
N TYR A 2 -8.06 -8.11 47.62
CA TYR A 2 -8.51 -9.16 48.56
C TYR A 2 -9.13 -8.67 49.89
N SER A 3 -8.85 -7.42 50.27
CA SER A 3 -9.43 -6.76 51.45
C SER A 3 -10.62 -5.86 51.12
N ALA A 4 -11.05 -5.80 49.86
CA ALA A 4 -12.20 -5.00 49.46
C ALA A 4 -13.47 -5.57 50.09
N VAL A 5 -14.41 -4.68 50.36
CA VAL A 5 -15.73 -5.00 50.88
C VAL A 5 -16.76 -4.50 49.88
N GLU A 6 -17.87 -5.23 49.73
CA GLU A 6 -19.00 -4.75 48.94
C GLU A 6 -19.66 -3.56 49.64
N PHE A 7 -20.07 -2.57 48.85
CA PHE A 7 -20.96 -1.53 49.35
C PHE A 7 -22.31 -2.17 49.66
N THR A 8 -22.76 -2.01 50.90
CA THR A 8 -24.04 -2.57 51.37
C THR A 8 -24.88 -1.45 51.98
N ASN A 9 -26.19 -1.49 51.73
CA ASN A 9 -27.15 -0.57 52.31
C ASN A 9 -28.38 -1.35 52.78
N GLU A 10 -28.84 -1.11 54.00
CA GLU A 10 -30.03 -1.77 54.56
C GLU A 10 -31.34 -1.30 53.89
N THR A 11 -31.28 -0.20 53.14
CA THR A 11 -32.40 0.39 52.40
C THR A 11 -32.07 0.51 50.92
N ASN A 12 -33.08 0.59 50.05
CA ASN A 12 -32.87 0.85 48.62
C ASN A 12 -32.69 2.34 48.30
N VAL A 13 -32.16 3.12 49.24
CA VAL A 13 -31.85 4.56 49.09
C VAL A 13 -30.35 4.73 49.25
N TRP A 14 -29.65 4.89 48.12
CA TRP A 14 -28.20 4.93 48.05
C TRP A 14 -27.67 6.37 48.08
N ASP A 15 -28.03 7.13 49.11
CA ASP A 15 -27.36 8.40 49.43
C ASP A 15 -26.18 8.08 50.35
N LEU A 16 -25.02 7.84 49.74
CA LEU A 16 -23.81 7.44 50.44
C LEU A 16 -22.88 8.62 50.76
N ALA A 17 -23.38 9.86 50.66
CA ALA A 17 -22.57 11.05 50.93
C ALA A 17 -22.04 11.04 52.37
N ASN A 18 -20.73 10.83 52.52
CA ASN A 18 -20.08 10.76 53.82
C ASN A 18 -18.61 11.21 53.76
N GLU A 19 -17.91 11.15 54.89
CA GLU A 19 -16.51 11.58 55.00
C GLU A 19 -15.51 10.74 54.19
N ASN A 20 -15.89 9.52 53.81
CA ASN A 20 -15.10 8.64 52.93
C ASN A 20 -15.43 8.84 51.44
N LEU A 21 -16.40 9.70 51.13
CA LEU A 21 -16.86 9.98 49.77
C LEU A 21 -17.54 8.78 49.07
N ASP A 22 -18.22 7.92 49.84
CA ASP A 22 -18.84 6.70 49.30
C ASP A 22 -19.93 6.97 48.22
N GLN A 23 -20.41 8.20 48.03
CA GLN A 23 -21.32 8.55 46.93
C GLN A 23 -20.72 8.29 45.53
N TYR A 24 -19.39 8.32 45.38
CA TYR A 24 -18.76 8.01 44.08
C TYR A 24 -18.81 6.51 43.75
N ALA A 25 -19.14 5.65 44.72
CA ALA A 25 -19.47 4.25 44.44
C ALA A 25 -20.76 4.13 43.62
N THR A 26 -21.75 5.01 43.85
CA THR A 26 -22.98 5.01 43.04
C THR A 26 -22.74 5.54 41.63
N ASP A 27 -21.82 6.49 41.46
CA ASP A 27 -21.42 7.01 40.16
C ASP A 27 -20.73 5.92 39.33
N ALA A 28 -19.74 5.23 39.92
CA ALA A 28 -19.06 4.12 39.27
C ALA A 28 -20.03 2.98 38.90
N HIS A 29 -20.99 2.65 39.78
CA HIS A 29 -21.99 1.62 39.51
C HIS A 29 -22.94 2.02 38.38
N PHE A 30 -23.46 3.25 38.41
CA PHE A 30 -24.31 3.80 37.36
C PHE A 30 -23.60 3.84 36.00
N ALA A 31 -22.37 4.35 35.95
CA ALA A 31 -21.60 4.40 34.72
C ALA A 31 -21.28 3.00 34.17
N THR A 32 -20.99 2.04 35.05
CA THR A 32 -20.77 0.64 34.67
C THR A 32 -22.04 0.02 34.07
N GLU A 33 -23.20 0.22 34.71
CA GLU A 33 -24.51 -0.21 34.19
C GLU A 33 -24.79 0.41 32.82
N LYS A 34 -24.61 1.72 32.68
CA LYS A 34 -24.87 2.42 31.43
C LYS A 34 -23.93 2.01 30.29
N THR A 35 -22.68 1.69 30.60
CA THR A 35 -21.74 1.16 29.60
C THR A 35 -22.17 -0.24 29.15
N TYR A 36 -22.63 -1.09 30.07
CA TYR A 36 -23.20 -2.39 29.72
C TYR A 36 -24.44 -2.23 28.84
N ASP A 37 -25.39 -1.38 29.26
CA ASP A 37 -26.63 -1.11 28.52
C ASP A 37 -26.32 -0.60 27.11
N TYR A 38 -25.38 0.33 26.97
CA TYR A 38 -24.97 0.85 25.66
C TYR A 38 -24.45 -0.26 24.74
N TYR A 39 -23.51 -1.10 25.21
CA TYR A 39 -23.00 -2.20 24.39
C TYR A 39 -24.07 -3.25 24.07
N TYR A 40 -25.01 -3.50 24.98
CA TYR A 40 -26.07 -4.47 24.77
C TYR A 40 -27.18 -3.95 23.84
N GLU A 41 -27.69 -2.75 24.10
CA GLU A 41 -28.85 -2.18 23.41
C GLU A 41 -28.49 -1.58 22.05
N VAL A 42 -27.33 -0.91 21.94
CA VAL A 42 -26.90 -0.25 20.69
C VAL A 42 -26.17 -1.25 19.80
N HIS A 43 -25.21 -2.00 20.37
CA HIS A 43 -24.32 -2.87 19.59
C HIS A 43 -24.69 -4.35 19.63
N GLY A 44 -25.72 -4.74 20.38
CA GLY A 44 -26.14 -6.13 20.51
C GLY A 44 -25.11 -7.05 21.19
N ARG A 45 -24.16 -6.48 21.94
CA ARG A 45 -23.04 -7.20 22.57
C ARG A 45 -23.29 -7.43 24.06
N ASN A 46 -23.29 -8.68 24.50
CA ASN A 46 -23.47 -9.02 25.91
C ASN A 46 -22.16 -8.88 26.70
N SER A 47 -21.91 -7.68 27.25
CA SER A 47 -20.67 -7.30 27.97
C SER A 47 -19.40 -7.33 27.08
N ILE A 48 -18.24 -7.10 27.68
CA ILE A 48 -16.95 -6.97 26.99
C ILE A 48 -16.52 -8.24 26.24
N ASP A 49 -16.96 -9.43 26.65
CA ASP A 49 -16.63 -10.73 26.06
C ASP A 49 -17.72 -11.32 25.16
N ASN A 50 -18.85 -10.63 25.02
CA ASN A 50 -20.07 -11.12 24.36
C ASN A 50 -20.68 -12.38 25.01
N ALA A 51 -20.33 -12.68 26.26
CA ALA A 51 -20.83 -13.82 27.03
C ALA A 51 -21.32 -13.44 28.43
N GLY A 52 -21.43 -12.15 28.73
CA GLY A 52 -21.92 -11.63 30.01
C GLY A 52 -20.84 -11.58 31.08
N HIS A 53 -19.60 -11.21 30.73
CA HIS A 53 -18.55 -10.90 31.70
C HIS A 53 -19.07 -9.96 32.80
N GLU A 54 -18.82 -10.33 34.05
CA GLU A 54 -19.16 -9.51 35.21
C GLU A 54 -18.25 -8.27 35.28
N LEU A 55 -18.85 -7.09 35.21
CA LEU A 55 -18.14 -5.82 35.28
C LEU A 55 -17.99 -5.39 36.74
N THR A 56 -16.80 -5.55 37.30
CA THR A 56 -16.50 -5.20 38.71
C THR A 56 -15.67 -3.92 38.80
N SER A 57 -16.15 -2.97 39.61
CA SER A 57 -15.55 -1.65 39.81
C SER A 57 -15.04 -1.50 41.24
N PHE A 58 -13.75 -1.19 41.40
CA PHE A 58 -13.14 -0.89 42.70
C PHE A 58 -12.93 0.62 42.84
N VAL A 59 -13.62 1.24 43.80
CA VAL A 59 -13.45 2.65 44.19
C VAL A 59 -12.69 2.76 45.51
N HIS A 60 -12.29 3.98 45.90
CA HIS A 60 -11.43 4.24 47.07
C HIS A 60 -10.12 3.46 47.03
N PHE A 61 -9.61 3.21 45.83
CA PHE A 61 -8.39 2.46 45.67
C PHE A 61 -7.20 3.39 45.88
N ASN A 62 -6.40 3.11 46.92
CA ASN A 62 -5.18 3.86 47.17
C ASN A 62 -4.09 3.46 46.16
N LEU A 63 -3.97 4.25 45.10
CA LEU A 63 -3.00 4.08 44.03
C LEU A 63 -1.57 4.35 44.50
N VAL A 64 -1.38 5.24 45.48
CA VAL A 64 -0.05 5.53 46.05
C VAL A 64 0.52 4.31 46.75
N ASP A 65 -0.30 3.62 47.56
CA ASP A 65 0.09 2.35 48.20
C ASP A 65 0.35 1.24 47.16
N TYR A 66 -0.26 1.36 45.99
CA TYR A 66 -0.08 0.46 44.86
C TYR A 66 1.11 0.84 43.94
N GLY A 67 1.81 1.95 44.21
CA GLY A 67 3.04 2.35 43.55
C GLY A 67 2.93 3.52 42.57
N TYR A 68 1.78 4.17 42.46
CA TYR A 68 1.61 5.40 41.68
C TYR A 68 2.06 6.64 42.47
N SER A 69 2.25 7.75 41.76
CA SER A 69 2.69 9.02 42.36
C SER A 69 1.57 9.78 43.07
N ASN A 70 0.31 9.56 42.71
CA ASN A 70 -0.88 10.15 43.31
C ASN A 70 -2.11 9.24 43.07
N ASN A 71 -3.30 9.67 43.53
CA ASN A 71 -4.57 8.98 43.32
C ASN A 71 -5.35 9.48 42.08
N VAL A 72 -4.72 10.27 41.21
CA VAL A 72 -5.34 10.77 39.97
C VAL A 72 -5.07 9.78 38.84
N ASN A 73 -5.72 8.62 38.92
CA ASN A 73 -5.73 7.66 37.83
C ASN A 73 -6.91 6.69 37.93
N ALA A 74 -7.26 6.09 36.80
CA ALA A 74 -8.14 4.94 36.69
C ALA A 74 -7.47 3.94 35.74
N PHE A 75 -7.79 2.64 35.86
CA PHE A 75 -7.29 1.65 34.92
C PHE A 75 -8.13 0.37 34.90
N TRP A 76 -8.21 -0.24 33.71
CA TRP A 76 -8.47 -1.66 33.52
C TRP A 76 -7.21 -2.50 33.72
N ASN A 77 -7.27 -3.53 34.57
CA ASN A 77 -6.10 -4.35 34.88
C ASN A 77 -6.03 -5.71 34.14
N GLY A 78 -6.92 -5.92 33.16
CA GLY A 78 -7.11 -7.22 32.51
C GLY A 78 -8.26 -8.05 33.10
N SER A 79 -8.89 -7.61 34.18
CA SER A 79 -10.05 -8.31 34.78
C SER A 79 -11.08 -7.39 35.45
N VAL A 80 -10.65 -6.27 36.04
CA VAL A 80 -11.55 -5.36 36.77
C VAL A 80 -11.15 -3.91 36.54
N MET A 81 -12.10 -2.98 36.72
CA MET A 81 -11.85 -1.54 36.70
C MET A 81 -11.47 -1.04 38.09
N THR A 82 -10.53 -0.11 38.15
CA THR A 82 -10.00 0.45 39.40
C THR A 82 -9.93 1.96 39.31
N TYR A 83 -10.46 2.65 40.32
CA TYR A 83 -10.61 4.10 40.35
C TYR A 83 -9.95 4.68 41.60
N GLY A 84 -9.04 5.62 41.40
CA GLY A 84 -8.45 6.42 42.48
C GLY A 84 -9.36 7.57 42.92
N ASP A 85 -9.13 8.04 44.14
CA ASP A 85 -9.93 9.11 44.76
C ASP A 85 -9.59 10.54 44.28
N GLY A 86 -8.67 10.69 43.32
CA GLY A 86 -8.27 12.00 42.82
C GLY A 86 -7.27 12.71 43.73
N ASP A 87 -7.39 14.03 43.85
CA ASP A 87 -6.51 14.89 44.64
C ASP A 87 -7.27 16.09 45.23
N ASP A 88 -6.57 17.09 45.77
CA ASP A 88 -7.19 18.29 46.36
C ASP A 88 -8.05 19.10 45.36
N LEU A 89 -7.88 18.88 44.06
CA LEU A 89 -8.60 19.56 42.99
C LEU A 89 -9.61 18.64 42.31
N ARG A 90 -9.26 17.36 42.14
CA ARG A 90 -10.04 16.37 41.40
C ARG A 90 -10.81 15.44 42.31
N THR A 91 -12.08 15.24 41.99
CA THR A 91 -12.91 14.21 42.63
C THR A 91 -12.46 12.80 42.22
N PRO A 92 -12.97 11.75 42.89
CA PRO A 92 -12.76 10.37 42.46
C PRO A 92 -13.12 10.15 40.99
N LEU A 93 -12.30 9.36 40.29
CA LEU A 93 -12.34 9.21 38.84
C LEU A 93 -13.43 8.23 38.39
N THR A 94 -14.69 8.57 38.65
CA THR A 94 -15.85 7.67 38.51
C THR A 94 -16.95 8.23 37.58
N THR A 95 -16.60 9.22 36.76
CA THR A 95 -17.51 9.82 35.77
C THR A 95 -17.81 8.84 34.63
N VAL A 96 -18.90 9.08 33.91
CA VAL A 96 -19.42 8.15 32.90
C VAL A 96 -18.38 7.85 31.82
N ASP A 97 -17.78 8.89 31.28
CA ASP A 97 -16.74 8.83 30.25
C ASP A 97 -15.50 8.04 30.71
N ILE A 98 -14.99 8.30 31.92
CA ILE A 98 -13.83 7.60 32.51
C ILE A 98 -14.17 6.13 32.76
N CYS A 99 -15.32 5.84 33.38
CA CYS A 99 -15.72 4.47 33.63
C CYS A 99 -15.90 3.68 32.33
N ALA A 100 -16.54 4.27 31.33
CA ALA A 100 -16.72 3.67 30.01
C ALA A 100 -15.38 3.50 29.27
N HIS A 101 -14.45 4.46 29.39
CA HIS A 101 -13.08 4.35 28.88
C HIS A 101 -12.39 3.09 29.45
N GLU A 102 -12.43 2.89 30.77
CA GLU A 102 -11.81 1.71 31.39
C GLU A 102 -12.47 0.38 30.96
N ILE A 103 -13.80 0.34 30.88
CA ILE A 103 -14.51 -0.85 30.42
C ILE A 103 -14.18 -1.14 28.94
N THR A 104 -13.93 -0.11 28.15
CA THR A 104 -13.58 -0.23 26.72
C THR A 104 -12.18 -0.81 26.52
N HIS A 105 -11.21 -0.56 27.40
CA HIS A 105 -9.96 -1.35 27.40
C HIS A 105 -10.23 -2.85 27.60
N GLY A 106 -11.23 -3.19 28.42
CA GLY A 106 -11.75 -4.55 28.52
C GLY A 106 -12.30 -5.07 27.19
N LEU A 107 -13.18 -4.32 26.52
CA LEU A 107 -13.70 -4.67 25.19
C LEU A 107 -12.57 -4.90 24.18
N THR A 108 -11.59 -4.00 24.12
CA THR A 108 -10.41 -4.11 23.26
C THR A 108 -9.63 -5.40 23.55
N SER A 109 -9.45 -5.76 24.83
CA SER A 109 -8.74 -6.99 25.24
C SER A 109 -9.43 -8.27 24.76
N TYR A 110 -10.77 -8.29 24.67
CA TYR A 110 -11.57 -9.42 24.20
C TYR A 110 -11.87 -9.42 22.69
N THR A 111 -11.36 -8.43 21.95
CA THR A 111 -11.60 -8.27 20.51
C THR A 111 -10.29 -8.11 19.73
N ALA A 112 -9.93 -6.89 19.32
CA ALA A 112 -8.71 -6.63 18.55
C ALA A 112 -7.43 -6.99 19.31
N ASN A 113 -7.48 -6.97 20.65
CA ASN A 113 -6.34 -7.19 21.54
C ASN A 113 -5.14 -6.30 21.18
N LEU A 114 -5.42 -5.02 20.90
CA LEU A 114 -4.42 -4.03 20.50
C LEU A 114 -3.31 -3.94 21.56
N VAL A 115 -2.07 -4.22 21.13
CA VAL A 115 -0.89 -4.11 21.99
C VAL A 115 -0.75 -2.68 22.46
N TYR A 116 -0.61 -2.50 23.77
CA TYR A 116 -0.54 -1.20 24.43
C TYR A 116 0.84 -0.53 24.26
N GLN A 117 1.22 -0.28 23.01
CA GLN A 117 2.49 0.35 22.65
C GLN A 117 2.40 1.02 21.27
N ASN A 118 3.07 2.16 21.07
CA ASN A 118 3.16 2.89 19.81
C ASN A 118 1.76 3.12 19.18
N GLU A 119 1.61 2.91 17.87
CA GLU A 119 0.34 3.14 17.17
C GLU A 119 -0.78 2.21 17.63
N SER A 120 -0.53 0.91 17.83
CA SER A 120 -1.59 0.00 18.31
C SER A 120 -2.09 0.41 19.69
N GLY A 121 -1.20 0.90 20.57
CA GLY A 121 -1.57 1.42 21.88
C GLY A 121 -2.30 2.76 21.79
N ALA A 122 -1.91 3.62 20.87
CA ALA A 122 -2.62 4.86 20.59
C ALA A 122 -4.05 4.62 20.05
N LEU A 123 -4.24 3.61 19.19
CA LEU A 123 -5.58 3.19 18.77
C LEU A 123 -6.38 2.63 19.95
N ASN A 124 -5.75 1.85 20.84
CA ASN A 124 -6.38 1.31 22.04
C ASN A 124 -6.93 2.44 22.92
N GLU A 125 -6.10 3.44 23.23
CA GLU A 125 -6.50 4.67 23.94
C GLU A 125 -7.62 5.44 23.22
N ALA A 126 -7.50 5.59 21.90
CA ALA A 126 -8.50 6.32 21.12
C ALA A 126 -9.86 5.65 21.16
N PHE A 127 -9.94 4.31 21.05
CA PHE A 127 -11.22 3.61 21.17
C PHE A 127 -11.84 3.77 22.55
N SER A 128 -11.02 3.74 23.61
CA SER A 128 -11.51 3.99 24.97
C SER A 128 -12.07 5.40 25.13
N ASP A 129 -11.44 6.43 24.56
CA ASP A 129 -11.99 7.80 24.51
C ASP A 129 -13.27 7.90 23.67
N ILE A 130 -13.29 7.25 22.50
CA ILE A 130 -14.44 7.23 21.58
C ILE A 130 -15.67 6.66 22.27
N PHE A 131 -15.54 5.48 22.89
CA PHE A 131 -16.68 4.86 23.58
C PHE A 131 -16.96 5.47 24.94
N GLY A 132 -15.96 6.05 25.61
CA GLY A 132 -16.18 6.93 26.76
C GLY A 132 -17.15 8.05 26.42
N THR A 133 -16.85 8.78 25.35
CA THR A 133 -17.68 9.86 24.82
C THR A 133 -19.07 9.36 24.37
N ALA A 134 -19.12 8.30 23.55
CA ALA A 134 -20.39 7.80 23.01
C ALA A 134 -21.34 7.30 24.13
N VAL A 135 -20.80 6.64 25.16
CA VAL A 135 -21.58 6.20 26.32
C VAL A 135 -22.04 7.40 27.15
N GLU A 136 -21.23 8.45 27.27
CA GLU A 136 -21.66 9.68 27.95
C GLU A 136 -22.84 10.35 27.22
N PHE A 137 -22.78 10.47 25.90
CA PHE A 137 -23.92 10.95 25.09
C PHE A 137 -25.17 10.07 25.25
N TYR A 138 -25.00 8.75 25.40
CA TYR A 138 -26.11 7.82 25.65
C TYR A 138 -26.70 7.95 27.06
N ALA A 139 -25.85 8.01 28.08
CA ALA A 139 -26.25 7.90 29.49
C ALA A 139 -26.67 9.23 30.10
N THR A 140 -25.95 10.30 29.75
CA THR A 140 -26.06 11.64 30.36
C THR A 140 -26.05 12.74 29.29
N PRO A 141 -26.96 12.71 28.29
CA PRO A 141 -26.94 13.61 27.13
C PRO A 141 -26.98 15.12 27.46
N SER A 142 -27.47 15.49 28.65
CA SER A 142 -27.50 16.90 29.08
C SER A 142 -26.15 17.42 29.60
N LEU A 143 -25.21 16.53 29.91
CA LEU A 143 -23.86 16.83 30.40
C LEU A 143 -22.80 16.48 29.35
N ALA A 144 -23.11 15.53 28.46
CA ALA A 144 -22.21 15.03 27.44
C ALA A 144 -21.61 16.12 26.55
N ASN A 145 -20.33 15.95 26.26
CA ASN A 145 -19.57 16.83 25.38
C ASN A 145 -18.42 16.03 24.72
N TRP A 146 -17.43 16.72 24.14
CA TRP A 146 -16.35 16.10 23.37
C TRP A 146 -15.00 16.15 24.09
N THR A 147 -15.00 16.30 25.41
CA THR A 147 -13.81 16.20 26.26
C THR A 147 -13.86 14.94 27.12
N ILE A 148 -12.73 14.59 27.73
CA ILE A 148 -12.61 13.44 28.63
C ILE A 148 -12.15 13.95 30.00
N GLY A 149 -12.94 13.69 31.05
CA GLY A 149 -12.65 13.96 32.45
C GLY A 149 -12.95 15.39 32.91
N GLU A 150 -13.78 16.14 32.19
CA GLU A 150 -14.16 17.50 32.61
C GLU A 150 -14.95 17.51 33.93
N ASP A 151 -15.77 16.49 34.16
CA ASP A 151 -16.67 16.41 35.32
C ASP A 151 -15.96 16.17 36.65
N ILE A 152 -14.67 15.78 36.64
CA ILE A 152 -13.88 15.62 37.87
C ILE A 152 -13.10 16.88 38.27
N TYR A 153 -12.97 17.88 37.39
CA TYR A 153 -12.46 19.24 37.63
C TYR A 153 -12.12 19.94 36.31
N ALA A 154 -11.33 19.27 35.47
CA ALA A 154 -10.82 19.78 34.22
C ALA A 154 -10.45 18.62 33.28
N PRO A 155 -10.77 18.74 31.99
CA PRO A 155 -10.55 17.67 31.02
C PRO A 155 -9.06 17.35 30.83
N PHE A 156 -8.80 16.09 30.49
CA PHE A 156 -7.48 15.58 30.11
C PHE A 156 -7.24 15.71 28.61
N ARG A 157 -8.27 15.50 27.80
CA ARG A 157 -8.21 15.42 26.34
C ARG A 157 -9.49 15.99 25.72
N SER A 158 -9.42 16.27 24.42
CA SER A 158 -10.56 16.66 23.60
C SER A 158 -10.55 15.87 22.30
N LEU A 159 -11.67 15.24 21.98
CA LEU A 159 -11.89 14.60 20.68
C LEU A 159 -12.08 15.68 19.61
N SER A 160 -12.76 16.79 19.91
CA SER A 160 -13.06 17.84 18.94
C SER A 160 -11.90 18.81 18.66
N ASN A 161 -10.94 18.94 19.59
CA ASN A 161 -9.76 19.80 19.45
C ASN A 161 -8.54 19.26 20.22
N PRO A 162 -7.90 18.16 19.78
CA PRO A 162 -6.74 17.57 20.48
C PRO A 162 -5.59 18.56 20.72
N LYS A 163 -5.40 19.53 19.82
CA LYS A 163 -4.35 20.55 19.91
C LYS A 163 -4.46 21.46 21.13
N GLU A 164 -5.66 21.66 21.69
CA GLU A 164 -5.85 22.41 22.94
C GLU A 164 -5.11 21.77 24.11
N PHE A 165 -4.91 20.45 24.06
CA PHE A 165 -4.24 19.65 25.10
C PHE A 165 -2.81 19.25 24.69
N ASN A 166 -2.24 19.93 23.68
CA ASN A 166 -0.94 19.61 23.07
C ASN A 166 -0.86 18.16 22.54
N LEU A 167 -1.97 17.66 22.01
CA LEU A 167 -2.04 16.38 21.31
C LEU A 167 -2.10 16.61 19.79
N PRO A 168 -1.63 15.64 18.97
CA PRO A 168 -1.81 15.68 17.52
C PRO A 168 -3.28 15.47 17.14
N ASP A 169 -3.74 16.19 16.12
CA ASP A 169 -5.00 15.93 15.40
C ASP A 169 -4.75 15.35 14.00
N THR A 170 -3.49 15.37 13.55
CA THR A 170 -3.02 14.90 12.25
C THR A 170 -1.93 13.84 12.45
N TYR A 171 -2.01 12.73 11.72
CA TYR A 171 -1.03 11.64 11.72
C TYR A 171 0.36 12.15 11.33
N HIS A 172 1.35 11.89 12.17
CA HIS A 172 2.71 12.46 12.06
C HIS A 172 2.78 13.99 11.99
N GLY A 173 1.70 14.68 12.35
CA GLY A 173 1.60 16.13 12.34
C GLY A 173 2.18 16.81 13.58
N GLN A 174 1.70 18.01 13.86
CA GLN A 174 2.12 18.79 15.01
C GLN A 174 1.79 18.03 16.31
N ASN A 175 2.70 18.10 17.29
CA ASN A 175 2.58 17.44 18.60
C ASN A 175 2.65 15.91 18.59
N TRP A 176 2.89 15.27 17.43
CA TRP A 176 3.08 13.82 17.39
C TRP A 176 4.29 13.38 18.23
N ASN A 177 4.12 12.32 19.02
CA ASN A 177 5.19 11.76 19.84
C ASN A 177 5.94 10.67 19.07
N PHE A 178 7.23 10.90 18.80
CA PHE A 178 8.16 9.93 18.20
C PHE A 178 9.08 9.24 19.23
N GLY A 179 8.96 9.60 20.52
CA GLY A 179 9.76 9.06 21.61
C GLY A 179 9.19 7.77 22.20
N THR A 180 9.86 7.25 23.22
CA THR A 180 9.48 6.00 23.91
C THR A 180 8.67 6.21 25.18
N ASP A 181 8.59 7.45 25.66
CA ASP A 181 7.80 7.80 26.84
C ASP A 181 6.33 7.45 26.61
N ASP A 182 5.61 7.15 27.69
CA ASP A 182 4.18 6.79 27.59
C ASP A 182 3.93 5.64 26.61
N TYR A 183 4.76 4.59 26.71
CA TYR A 183 4.72 3.42 25.84
C TYR A 183 4.76 3.74 24.33
N GLY A 184 5.49 4.78 23.94
CA GLY A 184 5.48 5.27 22.55
C GLY A 184 4.40 6.32 22.28
N GLY A 185 3.98 7.05 23.33
CA GLY A 185 3.00 8.12 23.25
C GLY A 185 1.56 7.67 23.08
N VAL A 186 1.12 6.58 23.70
CA VAL A 186 -0.23 6.03 23.51
C VAL A 186 -1.34 7.03 23.87
N HIS A 187 -1.20 7.77 24.98
CA HIS A 187 -2.18 8.80 25.38
C HIS A 187 -2.02 10.12 24.62
N ARG A 188 -1.02 10.22 23.73
CA ARG A 188 -0.77 11.40 22.89
C ARG A 188 -1.23 11.16 21.47
N ASN A 189 -0.69 10.11 20.86
CA ASN A 189 -0.92 9.75 19.47
C ASN A 189 -2.32 9.15 19.23
N CYS A 190 -3.16 9.00 20.27
CA CYS A 190 -4.59 8.67 20.13
C CYS A 190 -5.41 9.81 19.51
N GLY A 191 -4.92 11.06 19.64
CA GLY A 191 -5.62 12.28 19.24
C GLY A 191 -6.18 12.28 17.80
N PRO A 192 -5.45 11.81 16.77
CA PRO A 192 -5.97 11.81 15.41
C PRO A 192 -7.17 10.89 15.22
N LEU A 193 -7.19 9.67 15.79
CA LEU A 193 -8.37 8.80 15.70
C LEU A 193 -9.55 9.35 16.54
N CYS A 194 -9.27 9.96 17.69
CA CYS A 194 -10.26 10.69 18.48
C CYS A 194 -10.92 11.82 17.66
N TYR A 195 -10.10 12.61 16.94
CA TYR A 195 -10.58 13.67 16.07
C TYR A 195 -11.31 13.13 14.84
N TRP A 196 -10.87 12.01 14.27
CA TRP A 196 -11.59 11.32 13.20
C TRP A 196 -13.02 10.96 13.63
N PHE A 197 -13.20 10.42 14.83
CA PHE A 197 -14.53 10.08 15.34
C PHE A 197 -15.43 11.32 15.52
N TYR A 198 -14.88 12.43 16.03
CA TYR A 198 -15.58 13.71 16.08
C TYR A 198 -15.97 14.20 14.67
N LEU A 199 -15.03 14.17 13.72
CA LEU A 199 -15.25 14.62 12.34
C LEU A 199 -16.39 13.84 11.66
N ILE A 200 -16.42 12.51 11.77
CA ILE A 200 -17.51 11.72 11.20
C ILE A 200 -18.82 11.92 11.96
N SER A 201 -18.79 12.24 13.26
CA SER A 201 -20.01 12.48 14.03
C SER A 201 -20.65 13.83 13.69
N GLU A 202 -19.90 14.92 13.79
CA GLU A 202 -20.41 16.30 13.73
C GLU A 202 -20.11 17.00 12.40
N GLY A 203 -19.03 16.60 11.72
CA GLY A 203 -18.50 17.31 10.56
C GLY A 203 -17.65 18.52 10.94
N SER A 204 -16.72 18.86 10.05
CA SER A 204 -15.90 20.08 10.11
C SER A 204 -15.19 20.31 8.78
N SER A 205 -14.65 21.50 8.59
CA SER A 205 -13.82 21.85 7.44
C SER A 205 -12.58 22.59 7.89
N GLY A 206 -11.45 22.38 7.23
CA GLY A 206 -10.20 23.03 7.60
C GLY A 206 -9.03 22.66 6.72
N THR A 207 -7.83 22.86 7.25
CA THR A 207 -6.57 22.41 6.66
C THR A 207 -5.80 21.66 7.73
N ASN A 208 -5.33 20.45 7.44
CA ASN A 208 -4.56 19.62 8.36
C ASN A 208 -3.07 20.05 8.41
N ASP A 209 -2.26 19.39 9.23
CA ASP A 209 -0.84 19.75 9.38
C ASP A 209 0.01 19.44 8.13
N ASN A 210 -0.50 18.65 7.20
CA ASN A 210 0.15 18.36 5.91
C ASN A 210 -0.10 19.46 4.87
N GLY A 211 -0.97 20.43 5.17
CA GLY A 211 -1.39 21.47 4.23
C GLY A 211 -2.57 21.08 3.36
N ASP A 212 -3.19 19.93 3.63
CA ASP A 212 -4.33 19.41 2.88
C ASP A 212 -5.63 20.04 3.39
N SER A 213 -6.38 20.69 2.48
CA SER A 213 -7.72 21.17 2.80
C SER A 213 -8.72 20.02 2.80
N TYR A 214 -9.62 19.99 3.78
CA TYR A 214 -10.66 18.98 3.91
C TYR A 214 -12.02 19.60 4.24
N ASN A 215 -13.08 18.88 3.88
CA ASN A 215 -14.44 19.16 4.28
C ASN A 215 -15.15 17.83 4.56
N VAL A 216 -15.50 17.59 5.82
CA VAL A 216 -16.24 16.42 6.29
C VAL A 216 -17.60 16.90 6.76
N ASN A 217 -18.66 16.31 6.24
CA ASN A 217 -20.00 16.49 6.76
C ASN A 217 -20.30 15.36 7.76
N GLY A 218 -20.89 15.69 8.91
CA GLY A 218 -21.22 14.69 9.91
C GLY A 218 -22.25 13.67 9.40
N ILE A 219 -22.06 12.41 9.77
CA ILE A 219 -23.01 11.30 9.56
C ILE A 219 -23.82 10.98 10.82
N GLY A 220 -23.59 11.71 11.92
CA GLY A 220 -24.23 11.51 13.22
C GLY A 220 -23.48 10.52 14.10
N ILE A 221 -23.48 10.77 15.41
CA ILE A 221 -22.73 9.96 16.39
C ILE A 221 -23.15 8.48 16.42
N ASP A 222 -24.43 8.17 16.18
CA ASP A 222 -24.92 6.78 16.16
C ASP A 222 -24.24 5.98 15.03
N ASN A 223 -24.27 6.50 13.79
CA ASN A 223 -23.60 5.85 12.66
C ASN A 223 -22.09 5.80 12.83
N ALA A 224 -21.49 6.88 13.37
CA ALA A 224 -20.06 6.91 13.68
C ALA A 224 -19.67 5.83 14.68
N ALA A 225 -20.48 5.63 15.73
CA ALA A 225 -20.25 4.64 16.77
C ALA A 225 -20.39 3.21 16.22
N ASP A 226 -21.36 2.94 15.36
CA ASP A 226 -21.51 1.64 14.69
C ASP A 226 -20.26 1.29 13.86
N ILE A 227 -19.74 2.27 13.10
CA ILE A 227 -18.52 2.11 12.30
C ILE A 227 -17.30 1.87 13.20
N ALA A 228 -17.10 2.69 14.24
CA ALA A 228 -16.00 2.54 15.19
C ALA A 228 -16.06 1.20 15.93
N PHE A 229 -17.27 0.74 16.29
CA PHE A 229 -17.46 -0.51 17.02
C PHE A 229 -17.15 -1.70 16.14
N ARG A 230 -17.61 -1.68 14.89
CA ARG A 230 -17.28 -2.72 13.92
C ARG A 230 -15.79 -2.73 13.58
N LEU A 231 -15.17 -1.56 13.43
CA LEU A 231 -13.74 -1.42 13.21
C LEU A 231 -12.95 -2.12 14.32
N LEU A 232 -13.22 -1.79 15.59
CA LEU A 232 -12.54 -2.40 16.73
C LEU A 232 -12.84 -3.89 16.88
N THR A 233 -14.11 -4.29 16.76
CA THR A 233 -14.54 -5.63 17.19
C THR A 233 -14.45 -6.72 16.13
N VAL A 234 -14.39 -6.34 14.84
CA VAL A 234 -14.37 -7.28 13.72
C VAL A 234 -13.05 -7.27 12.96
N TYR A 235 -12.42 -6.10 12.81
CA TYR A 235 -11.37 -5.91 11.81
C TYR A 235 -9.96 -5.73 12.38
N LEU A 236 -9.81 -4.89 13.40
CA LEU A 236 -8.48 -4.63 13.95
C LEU A 236 -7.91 -5.86 14.64
N THR A 237 -6.58 -5.93 14.65
CA THR A 237 -5.80 -7.00 15.30
C THR A 237 -4.74 -6.38 16.20
N ASN A 238 -4.01 -7.23 16.93
CA ASN A 238 -3.13 -6.81 18.01
C ASN A 238 -2.01 -5.84 17.62
N TYR A 239 -1.58 -5.82 16.36
CA TYR A 239 -0.52 -4.93 15.84
C TYR A 239 -1.05 -3.91 14.82
N SER A 240 -2.36 -3.70 14.76
CA SER A 240 -2.94 -2.75 13.82
C SER A 240 -2.44 -1.33 14.05
N ASN A 241 -2.24 -0.61 12.95
CA ASN A 241 -1.72 0.76 12.90
C ASN A 241 -2.73 1.72 12.24
N TYR A 242 -2.39 2.99 12.04
CA TYR A 242 -3.31 3.97 11.44
C TYR A 242 -3.71 3.64 10.00
N ALA A 243 -2.85 2.97 9.22
CA ALA A 243 -3.20 2.51 7.88
C ALA A 243 -4.25 1.39 7.92
N ASP A 244 -4.14 0.45 8.88
CA ASP A 244 -5.16 -0.56 9.12
C ASP A 244 -6.48 0.08 9.58
N ALA A 245 -6.41 1.03 10.51
CA ALA A 245 -7.58 1.77 11.00
C ALA A 245 -8.34 2.46 9.85
N ARG A 246 -7.61 3.09 8.91
CA ARG A 246 -8.21 3.66 7.71
C ARG A 246 -8.86 2.59 6.83
N PHE A 247 -8.09 1.58 6.43
CA PHE A 247 -8.56 0.56 5.48
C PHE A 247 -9.84 -0.11 6.00
N TYR A 248 -9.79 -0.57 7.25
CA TYR A 248 -10.92 -1.26 7.86
C TYR A 248 -12.03 -0.33 8.34
N GLY A 249 -11.74 0.94 8.64
CA GLY A 249 -12.77 1.92 8.96
C GLY A 249 -13.66 2.21 7.74
N ILE A 250 -13.04 2.31 6.56
CA ILE A 250 -13.76 2.40 5.27
C ILE A 250 -14.54 1.10 5.01
N GLN A 251 -13.94 -0.07 5.24
CA GLN A 251 -14.65 -1.35 5.08
C GLN A 251 -15.84 -1.48 6.04
N ALA A 252 -15.71 -1.04 7.29
CA ALA A 252 -16.80 -1.04 8.25
C ALA A 252 -17.98 -0.15 7.78
N ALA A 253 -17.69 1.02 7.22
CA ALA A 253 -18.70 1.88 6.60
C ALA A 253 -19.36 1.21 5.38
N ILE A 254 -18.59 0.55 4.52
CA ILE A 254 -19.12 -0.20 3.36
C ILE A 254 -20.08 -1.30 3.82
N ASP A 255 -19.78 -2.00 4.91
CA ASP A 255 -20.63 -3.09 5.40
C ASP A 255 -22.01 -2.62 5.86
N PHE A 256 -22.10 -1.40 6.41
CA PHE A 256 -23.37 -0.83 6.87
C PHE A 256 -24.12 -0.09 5.75
N PHE A 257 -23.41 0.68 4.93
CA PHE A 257 -24.03 1.67 4.04
C PHE A 257 -23.84 1.35 2.55
N GLY A 258 -22.99 0.37 2.22
CA GLY A 258 -22.63 0.01 0.85
C GLY A 258 -21.50 0.88 0.28
N ALA A 259 -20.83 0.35 -0.74
CA ALA A 259 -19.78 1.07 -1.44
C ALA A 259 -20.30 2.35 -2.10
N CYS A 260 -19.48 3.40 -2.05
CA CYS A 260 -19.79 4.73 -2.56
C CYS A 260 -21.02 5.41 -1.97
N SER A 261 -21.44 4.98 -0.77
CA SER A 261 -22.42 5.70 0.03
C SER A 261 -21.87 7.04 0.52
N TYR A 262 -22.78 7.92 0.93
CA TYR A 262 -22.43 9.19 1.55
C TYR A 262 -21.57 8.98 2.80
N GLU A 263 -21.87 7.95 3.60
CA GLU A 263 -21.13 7.61 4.81
C GLU A 263 -19.71 7.13 4.52
N VAL A 264 -19.51 6.32 3.49
CA VAL A 264 -18.18 5.89 3.04
C VAL A 264 -17.33 7.07 2.58
N GLU A 265 -17.93 8.03 1.88
CA GLU A 265 -17.26 9.29 1.52
C GLU A 265 -16.82 10.04 2.78
N GLN A 266 -17.72 10.29 3.74
CA GLN A 266 -17.39 11.09 4.93
C GLN A 266 -16.35 10.39 5.81
N VAL A 267 -16.41 9.07 5.96
CA VAL A 267 -15.39 8.28 6.69
C VAL A 267 -14.02 8.37 6.02
N THR A 268 -13.98 8.24 4.68
CA THR A 268 -12.74 8.33 3.91
C THR A 268 -12.13 9.74 3.99
N ASN A 269 -12.97 10.77 3.87
CA ASN A 269 -12.57 12.17 3.97
C ASN A 269 -12.12 12.55 5.39
N ALA A 270 -12.71 11.95 6.43
CA ALA A 270 -12.24 12.14 7.80
C ALA A 270 -10.85 11.51 8.02
N PHE A 271 -10.57 10.33 7.46
CA PHE A 271 -9.22 9.76 7.51
C PHE A 271 -8.20 10.63 6.77
N TYR A 272 -8.59 11.18 5.61
CA TYR A 272 -7.78 12.16 4.89
C TYR A 272 -7.56 13.44 5.71
N ALA A 273 -8.60 13.95 6.37
CA ALA A 273 -8.51 15.13 7.24
C ALA A 273 -7.50 14.93 8.38
N ILE A 274 -7.42 13.73 8.97
CA ILE A 274 -6.43 13.39 10.00
C ILE A 274 -5.07 12.95 9.41
N GLY A 275 -4.82 13.17 8.12
CA GLY A 275 -3.53 12.93 7.48
C GLY A 275 -3.22 11.47 7.16
N VAL A 276 -4.23 10.59 7.15
CA VAL A 276 -4.07 9.16 6.86
C VAL A 276 -4.67 8.87 5.49
N GLY A 277 -3.84 8.62 4.48
CA GLY A 277 -4.26 8.25 3.13
C GLY A 277 -4.91 9.39 2.32
N ALA A 278 -5.36 9.09 1.10
CA ALA A 278 -5.87 10.08 0.15
C ALA A 278 -7.34 10.49 0.40
N GLU A 279 -7.76 11.62 -0.17
CA GLU A 279 -9.17 12.03 -0.21
C GLU A 279 -10.04 10.99 -0.95
N TYR A 280 -11.34 10.94 -0.60
CA TYR A 280 -12.29 10.07 -1.28
C TYR A 280 -12.40 10.38 -2.77
N GLN A 281 -12.44 9.33 -3.60
CA GLN A 281 -12.71 9.44 -5.02
C GLN A 281 -14.07 8.81 -5.34
N ALA A 282 -15.05 9.66 -5.61
CA ALA A 282 -16.45 9.28 -5.80
C ALA A 282 -16.77 8.65 -7.16
N SER A 283 -15.80 8.59 -8.07
CA SER A 283 -16.00 8.11 -9.44
C SER A 283 -15.26 6.81 -9.67
N VAL A 284 -15.84 5.96 -10.52
CA VAL A 284 -15.06 4.93 -11.21
C VAL A 284 -13.97 5.60 -12.04
N ILE A 285 -12.77 5.03 -11.98
CA ILE A 285 -11.67 5.40 -12.87
C ILE A 285 -11.29 4.13 -13.59
N ALA A 286 -11.60 4.05 -14.88
CA ALA A 286 -11.23 2.92 -15.70
C ALA A 286 -9.74 3.06 -16.08
N ASP A 287 -8.97 2.01 -15.84
CA ASP A 287 -7.58 1.91 -16.32
C ASP A 287 -7.20 0.45 -16.56
N PHE A 288 -6.22 0.23 -17.43
CA PHE A 288 -5.71 -1.09 -17.74
C PHE A 288 -4.29 -1.08 -18.30
N ALA A 289 -3.63 -2.23 -18.27
CA ALA A 289 -2.39 -2.49 -18.98
C ALA A 289 -2.51 -3.79 -19.80
N SER A 290 -1.53 -4.07 -20.64
CA SER A 290 -1.34 -5.36 -21.30
C SER A 290 0.09 -5.85 -21.18
N ASP A 291 0.29 -7.16 -21.31
CA ASP A 291 1.62 -7.75 -21.37
C ASP A 291 2.39 -7.31 -22.63
N PHE A 292 1.72 -7.21 -23.77
CA PHE A 292 2.35 -6.71 -24.99
C PHE A 292 1.52 -5.64 -25.69
N THR A 293 2.21 -4.76 -26.40
CA THR A 293 1.59 -3.73 -27.26
C THR A 293 1.98 -3.86 -28.72
N GLN A 294 3.01 -4.65 -29.05
CA GLN A 294 3.48 -4.80 -30.43
C GLN A 294 3.90 -6.24 -30.75
N ASN A 295 3.70 -6.66 -32.00
CA ASN A 295 4.26 -7.91 -32.53
C ASN A 295 4.42 -7.87 -34.06
N CYS A 296 5.17 -8.84 -34.60
CA CYS A 296 5.43 -8.94 -36.04
C CYS A 296 4.38 -9.74 -36.82
N SER A 297 3.61 -10.61 -36.15
CA SER A 297 2.81 -11.64 -36.84
C SER A 297 1.57 -12.04 -36.07
N THR A 298 0.71 -12.83 -36.72
CA THR A 298 -0.52 -13.38 -36.14
C THR A 298 -0.51 -14.91 -36.24
N PRO A 299 -1.27 -15.63 -35.39
CA PRO A 299 -2.08 -15.11 -34.28
C PRO A 299 -1.23 -14.51 -33.16
N PHE A 300 -1.68 -13.40 -32.58
CA PHE A 300 -1.01 -12.73 -31.47
C PHE A 300 -1.94 -12.65 -30.27
N THR A 301 -1.56 -13.32 -29.19
CA THR A 301 -2.33 -13.35 -27.96
C THR A 301 -1.77 -12.34 -26.96
N VAL A 302 -2.64 -11.48 -26.46
CA VAL A 302 -2.33 -10.42 -25.49
C VAL A 302 -3.17 -10.64 -24.24
N LYS A 303 -2.55 -10.55 -23.07
CA LYS A 303 -3.22 -10.58 -21.77
C LYS A 303 -3.40 -9.16 -21.26
N PHE A 304 -4.63 -8.81 -20.93
CA PHE A 304 -4.98 -7.51 -20.38
C PHE A 304 -5.18 -7.61 -18.87
N GLN A 305 -4.64 -6.62 -18.15
CA GLN A 305 -4.79 -6.47 -16.71
C GLN A 305 -5.60 -5.21 -16.43
N ASN A 306 -6.69 -5.36 -15.69
CA ASN A 306 -7.51 -4.27 -15.22
C ASN A 306 -6.89 -3.62 -13.97
N SER A 307 -6.84 -2.29 -13.98
CA SER A 307 -6.33 -1.44 -12.91
C SER A 307 -7.37 -0.39 -12.47
N SER A 308 -8.64 -0.61 -12.80
CA SER A 308 -9.72 0.34 -12.53
C SER A 308 -10.00 0.48 -11.03
N LEU A 309 -10.30 1.71 -10.59
CA LEU A 309 -10.74 2.01 -9.23
C LEU A 309 -12.27 2.08 -9.18
N ASN A 310 -12.85 1.55 -8.09
CA ASN A 310 -14.30 1.50 -7.85
C ASN A 310 -15.13 0.77 -8.92
N GLY A 311 -14.49 0.03 -9.85
CA GLY A 311 -15.19 -0.74 -10.89
C GLY A 311 -15.66 -2.10 -10.37
N SER A 312 -16.91 -2.45 -10.67
CA SER A 312 -17.55 -3.71 -10.27
C SER A 312 -17.87 -4.63 -11.45
N SER A 313 -18.11 -4.05 -12.62
CA SER A 313 -18.28 -4.78 -13.88
C SER A 313 -17.53 -4.10 -15.02
N PHE A 314 -17.16 -4.87 -16.03
CA PHE A 314 -16.20 -4.45 -17.04
C PHE A 314 -16.66 -4.87 -18.43
N VAL A 315 -16.47 -4.00 -19.42
CA VAL A 315 -16.69 -4.28 -20.83
C VAL A 315 -15.46 -3.82 -21.61
N TRP A 316 -14.82 -4.77 -22.27
CA TRP A 316 -13.66 -4.57 -23.13
C TRP A 316 -14.09 -4.54 -24.59
N ASP A 317 -13.52 -3.61 -25.36
CA ASP A 317 -13.49 -3.64 -26.83
C ASP A 317 -12.03 -3.69 -27.27
N PHE A 318 -11.65 -4.73 -28.00
CA PHE A 318 -10.27 -4.95 -28.42
C PHE A 318 -9.89 -4.25 -29.73
N GLY A 319 -10.83 -3.55 -30.36
CA GLY A 319 -10.60 -2.80 -31.61
C GLY A 319 -10.67 -3.64 -32.89
N ASP A 320 -10.92 -4.95 -32.79
CA ASP A 320 -11.05 -5.88 -33.92
C ASP A 320 -12.51 -6.37 -34.13
N GLY A 321 -13.46 -5.76 -33.43
CA GLY A 321 -14.88 -6.11 -33.45
C GLY A 321 -15.28 -7.19 -32.45
N THR A 322 -14.35 -7.63 -31.58
CA THR A 322 -14.63 -8.54 -30.48
C THR A 322 -14.57 -7.85 -29.12
N THR A 323 -15.22 -8.44 -28.12
CA THR A 323 -15.40 -7.85 -26.79
C THR A 323 -15.26 -8.90 -25.69
N SER A 324 -15.02 -8.47 -24.45
CA SER A 324 -15.03 -9.34 -23.27
C SER A 324 -15.66 -8.66 -22.05
N THR A 325 -16.14 -9.45 -21.09
CA THR A 325 -16.62 -8.97 -19.78
C THR A 325 -15.82 -9.54 -18.61
N LEU A 326 -14.72 -10.23 -18.89
CA LEU A 326 -13.82 -10.74 -17.84
C LEU A 326 -13.08 -9.57 -17.19
N VAL A 327 -12.72 -9.72 -15.91
CA VAL A 327 -11.91 -8.71 -15.21
C VAL A 327 -10.56 -8.54 -15.90
N ASN A 328 -9.83 -9.63 -16.14
CA ASN A 328 -8.54 -9.65 -16.83
C ASN A 328 -8.63 -10.63 -18.03
N PRO A 329 -9.01 -10.16 -19.24
CA PRO A 329 -9.18 -11.03 -20.39
C PRO A 329 -7.85 -11.36 -21.09
N GLU A 330 -7.80 -12.53 -21.73
CA GLU A 330 -6.81 -12.86 -22.76
C GLU A 330 -7.49 -12.79 -24.12
N HIS A 331 -6.87 -12.12 -25.10
CA HIS A 331 -7.44 -11.91 -26.44
C HIS A 331 -6.43 -12.25 -27.53
N THR A 332 -6.90 -12.88 -28.62
CA THR A 332 -6.06 -13.27 -29.76
C THR A 332 -6.44 -12.51 -31.02
N TYR A 333 -5.53 -11.64 -31.47
CA TYR A 333 -5.63 -10.93 -32.74
C TYR A 333 -5.21 -11.84 -33.91
N ASN A 334 -6.09 -11.98 -34.90
CA ASN A 334 -5.90 -12.85 -36.06
C ASN A 334 -5.58 -12.09 -37.36
N SER A 335 -5.43 -10.77 -37.30
CA SER A 335 -5.08 -9.92 -38.44
C SER A 335 -3.99 -8.92 -38.07
N VAL A 336 -3.16 -8.55 -39.04
CA VAL A 336 -2.19 -7.45 -38.89
C VAL A 336 -2.93 -6.11 -38.92
N GLY A 337 -2.44 -5.11 -38.19
CA GLY A 337 -3.08 -3.79 -38.06
C GLY A 337 -2.80 -3.11 -36.72
N ASN A 338 -3.33 -1.90 -36.56
CA ASN A 338 -3.39 -1.21 -35.27
C ASN A 338 -4.79 -1.37 -34.70
N PHE A 339 -4.88 -1.60 -33.39
CA PHE A 339 -6.12 -1.83 -32.68
C PHE A 339 -6.21 -0.88 -31.48
N THR A 340 -7.22 -0.01 -31.51
CA THR A 340 -7.61 0.83 -30.38
C THR A 340 -8.36 -0.03 -29.37
N VAL A 341 -7.87 -0.07 -28.13
CA VAL A 341 -8.49 -0.87 -27.06
C VAL A 341 -9.20 0.06 -26.09
N SER A 342 -10.41 -0.32 -25.66
CA SER A 342 -11.14 0.40 -24.62
C SER A 342 -11.63 -0.52 -23.51
N LEU A 343 -11.68 0.04 -22.30
CA LEU A 343 -12.27 -0.58 -21.12
C LEU A 343 -13.32 0.37 -20.55
N SER A 344 -14.56 -0.09 -20.47
CA SER A 344 -15.62 0.56 -19.71
C SER A 344 -15.77 -0.16 -18.37
N ALA A 345 -15.66 0.56 -17.27
CA ALA A 345 -15.86 0.07 -15.92
C ALA A 345 -17.12 0.70 -15.31
N ASP A 346 -17.98 -0.12 -14.73
CA ASP A 346 -19.21 0.29 -14.03
C ASP A 346 -19.11 -0.11 -12.56
N GLY A 347 -19.20 0.87 -11.68
CA GLY A 347 -19.12 0.75 -10.23
C GLY A 347 -20.49 0.80 -9.55
N GLY A 348 -21.58 0.69 -10.31
CA GLY A 348 -22.94 0.82 -9.81
C GLY A 348 -23.21 2.22 -9.28
N SER A 349 -23.31 2.36 -7.96
CA SER A 349 -23.49 3.66 -7.29
C SER A 349 -22.32 4.62 -7.53
N CYS A 350 -21.12 4.10 -7.80
CA CYS A 350 -19.92 4.89 -8.09
C CYS A 350 -19.89 5.46 -9.52
N GLY A 351 -20.92 5.20 -10.33
CA GLY A 351 -21.02 5.62 -11.72
C GLY A 351 -20.24 4.74 -12.69
N GLU A 352 -20.06 5.25 -13.91
CA GLU A 352 -19.35 4.56 -14.99
C GLU A 352 -18.21 5.43 -15.51
N ASN A 353 -17.12 4.79 -15.93
CA ASN A 353 -16.03 5.46 -16.62
C ASN A 353 -15.49 4.58 -17.75
N GLN A 354 -14.99 5.22 -18.81
CA GLN A 354 -14.36 4.55 -19.93
C GLN A 354 -13.00 5.15 -20.21
N ILE A 355 -12.02 4.29 -20.44
CA ILE A 355 -10.71 4.63 -20.96
C ILE A 355 -10.54 4.04 -22.36
N VAL A 356 -9.96 4.82 -23.26
CA VAL A 356 -9.64 4.43 -24.65
C VAL A 356 -8.16 4.67 -24.87
N LYS A 357 -7.42 3.63 -25.28
CA LYS A 357 -6.01 3.72 -25.68
C LYS A 357 -5.95 3.51 -27.20
N GLU A 358 -5.72 4.59 -27.92
CA GLU A 358 -5.63 4.61 -29.39
C GLU A 358 -4.41 3.84 -29.89
N ASP A 359 -4.59 3.02 -30.94
CA ASP A 359 -3.53 2.19 -31.54
C ASP A 359 -2.71 1.38 -30.50
N TYR A 360 -3.35 0.98 -29.39
CA TYR A 360 -2.66 0.40 -28.23
C TYR A 360 -1.97 -0.93 -28.55
N ILE A 361 -2.59 -1.76 -29.40
CA ILE A 361 -1.97 -2.97 -29.93
C ILE A 361 -1.65 -2.78 -31.41
N SER A 362 -0.40 -3.00 -31.81
CA SER A 362 0.03 -2.89 -33.20
C SER A 362 0.74 -4.15 -33.69
N ILE A 363 0.22 -4.75 -34.75
CA ILE A 363 0.78 -5.96 -35.34
C ILE A 363 1.24 -5.64 -36.76
N ASN A 364 2.55 -5.61 -36.97
CA ASN A 364 3.16 -5.21 -38.23
C ASN A 364 4.33 -6.12 -38.59
N PRO A 365 4.36 -6.75 -39.79
CA PRO A 365 5.47 -7.59 -40.24
C PRO A 365 6.87 -6.94 -40.24
N ASN A 366 6.94 -5.62 -40.18
CA ASN A 366 8.20 -4.89 -40.08
C ASN A 366 8.71 -4.73 -38.64
N TYR A 367 7.91 -5.08 -37.62
CA TYR A 367 8.34 -5.07 -36.23
C TYR A 367 9.15 -6.33 -35.89
N PRO A 368 10.05 -6.24 -34.89
CA PRO A 368 10.65 -7.42 -34.28
C PRO A 368 9.56 -8.35 -33.73
N CYS A 369 9.71 -9.66 -33.97
CA CYS A 369 8.80 -10.65 -33.41
C CYS A 369 9.04 -10.84 -31.92
N VAL A 370 7.97 -10.73 -31.12
CA VAL A 370 8.03 -11.07 -29.69
C VAL A 370 8.12 -12.57 -29.54
N THR A 371 9.07 -13.02 -28.73
CA THR A 371 9.32 -14.42 -28.41
C THR A 371 9.53 -14.57 -26.91
N LEU A 372 9.03 -15.64 -26.33
CA LEU A 372 9.28 -15.98 -24.93
C LEU A 372 10.31 -17.11 -24.83
N MET A 373 11.20 -16.99 -23.86
CA MET A 373 12.08 -18.08 -23.46
C MET A 373 11.21 -19.25 -22.99
N PRO A 374 11.49 -20.50 -23.41
CA PRO A 374 10.78 -21.64 -22.86
C PRO A 374 11.11 -21.80 -21.36
N THR A 375 10.25 -22.47 -20.59
CA THR A 375 10.54 -22.78 -19.18
C THR A 375 11.45 -23.98 -19.02
N SER A 376 11.52 -24.85 -20.03
CA SER A 376 12.45 -25.97 -20.08
C SER A 376 12.78 -26.35 -21.52
N GLY A 377 13.98 -26.88 -21.74
CA GLY A 377 14.42 -27.37 -23.04
C GLY A 377 14.96 -26.25 -23.94
N GLY A 378 14.83 -26.39 -25.25
CA GLY A 378 15.42 -25.47 -26.21
C GLY A 378 14.43 -25.00 -27.28
N ALA A 379 14.51 -23.73 -27.66
CA ALA A 379 13.81 -23.15 -28.80
C ALA A 379 14.82 -22.54 -29.79
N THR A 380 14.37 -22.29 -31.02
CA THR A 380 15.24 -21.77 -32.09
C THR A 380 14.50 -20.77 -32.96
N SER A 381 15.16 -19.65 -33.25
CA SER A 381 14.70 -18.66 -34.22
C SER A 381 15.61 -18.63 -35.45
N THR A 382 14.99 -18.55 -36.63
CA THR A 382 15.68 -18.29 -37.91
C THR A 382 15.46 -16.87 -38.41
N SER A 383 14.80 -16.02 -37.63
CA SER A 383 14.51 -14.63 -37.99
C SER A 383 15.72 -13.74 -37.74
N CYS A 384 16.02 -12.86 -38.69
CA CYS A 384 17.16 -11.95 -38.59
C CYS A 384 16.97 -10.85 -37.54
N ALA A 385 15.75 -10.61 -37.06
CA ALA A 385 15.51 -9.71 -35.94
C ALA A 385 14.34 -10.21 -35.09
N GLY A 386 14.30 -9.77 -33.83
CA GLY A 386 13.21 -10.06 -32.90
C GLY A 386 13.52 -9.60 -31.48
N THR A 387 12.58 -9.86 -30.58
CA THR A 387 12.67 -9.59 -29.15
C THR A 387 12.42 -10.87 -28.38
N LEU A 388 13.26 -11.17 -27.40
CA LEU A 388 13.17 -12.31 -26.52
C LEU A 388 12.98 -11.80 -25.09
N TYR A 389 11.87 -12.19 -24.47
CA TYR A 389 11.68 -12.07 -23.02
C TYR A 389 11.96 -13.40 -22.33
N ASP A 390 12.14 -13.39 -21.02
CA ASP A 390 12.03 -14.61 -20.23
C ASP A 390 10.59 -15.20 -20.29
N ALA A 391 10.35 -16.31 -19.60
CA ALA A 391 9.07 -17.01 -19.67
C ALA A 391 7.88 -16.26 -19.05
N GLY A 392 8.13 -15.32 -18.14
CA GLY A 392 7.12 -14.43 -17.54
C GLY A 392 6.69 -13.29 -18.48
N GLY A 393 7.49 -13.01 -19.51
CA GLY A 393 7.27 -11.85 -20.39
C GLY A 393 7.58 -10.52 -19.66
N PRO A 394 7.23 -9.37 -20.25
CA PRO A 394 7.58 -8.06 -19.69
C PRO A 394 6.83 -7.68 -18.40
N SER A 395 5.82 -8.45 -17.99
CA SER A 395 4.91 -8.05 -16.89
C SER A 395 4.98 -8.95 -15.67
N LEU A 396 5.59 -10.13 -15.76
CA LEU A 396 5.71 -11.06 -14.64
C LEU A 396 7.17 -11.42 -14.43
N PRO A 397 7.58 -11.69 -13.17
CA PRO A 397 8.86 -12.29 -12.91
C PRO A 397 9.07 -13.59 -13.69
N TYR A 398 10.31 -13.92 -14.01
CA TYR A 398 10.64 -15.22 -14.58
C TYR A 398 10.27 -16.35 -13.62
N TYR A 399 10.14 -17.58 -14.13
CA TYR A 399 9.74 -18.71 -13.28
C TYR A 399 10.93 -19.42 -12.63
N ASN A 400 10.70 -19.94 -11.42
CA ASN A 400 11.62 -20.83 -10.73
C ASN A 400 11.86 -22.15 -11.48
N ASN A 401 13.01 -22.77 -11.22
CA ASN A 401 13.43 -24.04 -11.82
C ASN A 401 13.40 -24.02 -13.37
N THR A 402 13.75 -22.89 -13.97
CA THR A 402 13.88 -22.76 -15.42
C THR A 402 15.20 -23.37 -15.87
N TYR A 403 15.17 -24.19 -16.92
CA TYR A 403 16.36 -24.77 -17.55
C TYR A 403 16.21 -24.70 -19.07
N ALA A 404 16.55 -23.55 -19.64
CA ALA A 404 16.11 -23.18 -20.98
C ALA A 404 17.24 -22.69 -21.88
N THR A 405 17.15 -23.02 -23.17
CA THR A 405 18.02 -22.45 -24.21
C THR A 405 17.20 -21.83 -25.35
N PHE A 406 17.76 -20.78 -25.96
CA PHE A 406 17.20 -20.13 -27.14
C PHE A 406 18.31 -19.85 -28.15
N THR A 407 18.25 -20.51 -29.29
CA THR A 407 19.26 -20.38 -30.35
C THR A 407 18.76 -19.48 -31.47
N ILE A 408 19.51 -18.43 -31.78
CA ILE A 408 19.26 -17.55 -32.93
C ILE A 408 20.23 -17.97 -34.03
N LYS A 409 19.71 -18.46 -35.17
CA LYS A 409 20.51 -18.90 -36.33
C LYS A 409 19.86 -18.59 -37.69
N PRO A 410 19.79 -17.31 -38.08
CA PRO A 410 19.21 -16.92 -39.36
C PRO A 410 20.08 -17.41 -40.52
N PRO A 411 19.50 -17.95 -41.60
CA PRO A 411 20.27 -18.36 -42.78
C PRO A 411 21.10 -17.20 -43.35
N GLY A 412 22.40 -17.41 -43.55
CA GLY A 412 23.29 -16.41 -44.15
C GLY A 412 23.78 -15.30 -43.20
N ALA A 413 23.43 -15.36 -41.91
CA ALA A 413 24.01 -14.45 -40.93
C ALA A 413 25.52 -14.69 -40.79
N SER A 414 26.29 -13.60 -40.75
CA SER A 414 27.71 -13.62 -40.40
C SER A 414 27.93 -13.37 -38.91
N LYS A 415 27.04 -12.59 -38.28
CA LYS A 415 27.06 -12.27 -36.85
C LYS A 415 25.65 -12.04 -36.31
N ILE A 416 25.47 -12.18 -35.00
CA ILE A 416 24.27 -11.80 -34.25
C ILE A 416 24.68 -10.76 -33.21
N MET A 417 23.92 -9.67 -33.16
CA MET A 417 24.02 -8.63 -32.14
C MET A 417 22.81 -8.72 -31.23
N LEU A 418 23.05 -8.76 -29.93
CA LEU A 418 22.03 -8.69 -28.89
C LEU A 418 22.15 -7.35 -28.16
N THR A 419 21.02 -6.73 -27.88
CA THR A 419 20.87 -5.57 -26.99
C THR A 419 20.00 -5.99 -25.81
N ILE A 420 20.48 -5.81 -24.60
CA ILE A 420 19.79 -6.23 -23.37
C ILE A 420 19.17 -4.98 -22.73
N ASN A 421 17.88 -4.77 -23.00
CA ASN A 421 17.15 -3.56 -22.63
C ASN A 421 16.69 -3.60 -21.16
N GLU A 422 16.20 -4.74 -20.73
CA GLU A 422 15.82 -5.01 -19.33
C GLU A 422 16.64 -6.17 -18.79
N PHE A 423 17.02 -6.08 -17.51
CA PHE A 423 17.85 -7.05 -16.84
C PHE A 423 17.69 -6.94 -15.32
N ASP A 424 17.07 -7.94 -14.74
CA ASP A 424 16.85 -8.07 -13.30
C ASP A 424 16.77 -9.56 -12.94
N ILE A 425 17.92 -10.17 -12.64
CA ILE A 425 18.09 -11.60 -12.37
C ILE A 425 18.72 -11.76 -10.99
N GLU A 426 18.23 -12.71 -10.17
CA GLU A 426 18.65 -12.89 -8.77
C GLU A 426 20.18 -12.78 -8.60
N PRO A 427 20.67 -11.91 -7.69
CA PRO A 427 22.09 -11.80 -7.44
C PRO A 427 22.63 -13.08 -6.79
N GLY A 428 23.65 -13.69 -7.41
CA GLY A 428 24.38 -14.81 -6.82
C GLY A 428 25.34 -14.41 -5.70
N SER A 429 26.09 -15.40 -5.21
CA SER A 429 27.04 -15.25 -4.12
C SER A 429 28.33 -14.52 -4.54
N GLU A 430 28.75 -13.55 -3.72
CA GLU A 430 29.96 -12.74 -3.92
C GLU A 430 30.08 -12.06 -5.31
N ASN A 431 30.82 -12.68 -6.23
CA ASN A 431 31.08 -12.19 -7.60
C ASN A 431 30.59 -13.17 -8.68
N TYR A 432 29.76 -14.15 -8.29
CA TYR A 432 29.29 -15.21 -9.17
C TYR A 432 27.76 -15.15 -9.30
N CYS A 433 27.26 -15.76 -10.37
CA CYS A 433 25.84 -15.95 -10.63
C CYS A 433 25.51 -17.44 -10.51
N ASP A 434 25.48 -17.92 -9.27
CA ASP A 434 25.34 -19.32 -8.89
C ASP A 434 23.95 -19.68 -8.33
N TYR A 435 23.06 -18.68 -8.19
CA TYR A 435 21.62 -18.89 -7.93
C TYR A 435 20.90 -18.92 -9.28
N ASP A 436 20.72 -17.74 -9.89
CA ASP A 436 20.16 -17.59 -11.22
C ASP A 436 21.15 -16.95 -12.18
N TYR A 437 21.07 -17.30 -13.46
CA TYR A 437 21.92 -16.69 -14.47
C TYR A 437 21.36 -16.78 -15.89
N ILE A 438 21.83 -15.83 -16.70
CA ILE A 438 21.81 -15.91 -18.16
C ILE A 438 23.23 -16.01 -18.73
N ALA A 439 23.42 -16.86 -19.75
CA ALA A 439 24.69 -17.08 -20.42
C ALA A 439 24.54 -17.04 -21.94
N PHE A 440 25.63 -16.66 -22.62
CA PHE A 440 25.65 -16.46 -24.06
C PHE A 440 26.78 -17.27 -24.69
N TYR A 441 26.44 -18.15 -25.63
CA TYR A 441 27.38 -19.07 -26.28
C TYR A 441 27.55 -18.73 -27.76
N ASP A 442 28.79 -18.65 -28.21
CA ASP A 442 29.19 -18.28 -29.56
C ASP A 442 29.02 -19.44 -30.56
N GLY A 443 27.78 -19.86 -30.76
CA GLY A 443 27.41 -20.95 -31.65
C GLY A 443 25.99 -21.49 -31.42
N GLU A 444 25.66 -22.61 -32.06
CA GLU A 444 24.32 -23.20 -32.04
C GLU A 444 23.97 -23.98 -30.75
N TYR A 445 24.94 -24.18 -29.84
CA TYR A 445 24.77 -25.04 -28.67
C TYR A 445 25.56 -24.51 -27.47
N ILE A 446 25.18 -24.90 -26.25
CA ILE A 446 25.86 -24.53 -24.99
C ILE A 446 27.26 -25.13 -24.81
N ASN A 447 27.72 -25.97 -25.74
CA ASN A 447 29.12 -26.44 -25.76
C ASN A 447 30.02 -25.57 -26.63
N ALA A 448 29.47 -24.54 -27.29
CA ALA A 448 30.24 -23.52 -27.98
C ALA A 448 30.98 -22.63 -26.96
N PRO A 449 31.97 -21.82 -27.38
CA PRO A 449 32.67 -20.93 -26.47
C PRO A 449 31.70 -19.97 -25.76
N LEU A 450 31.81 -19.85 -24.43
CA LEU A 450 31.07 -18.87 -23.64
C LEU A 450 31.59 -17.47 -23.97
N ILE A 451 30.71 -16.58 -24.42
CA ILE A 451 31.04 -15.19 -24.74
C ILE A 451 31.40 -14.46 -23.44
N ASN A 452 32.47 -13.66 -23.47
CA ASN A 452 33.05 -12.96 -22.31
C ASN A 452 33.49 -13.87 -21.14
N ASN A 453 33.42 -15.20 -21.31
CA ASN A 453 33.76 -16.19 -20.28
C ASN A 453 33.08 -15.91 -18.92
N THR A 454 31.83 -15.47 -18.94
CA THR A 454 31.07 -15.08 -17.74
C THR A 454 29.59 -15.45 -17.84
N TYR A 455 28.96 -15.57 -16.66
CA TYR A 455 27.52 -15.66 -16.47
C TYR A 455 26.99 -14.31 -15.98
N TYR A 456 25.75 -14.00 -16.29
CA TYR A 456 25.14 -12.70 -16.01
C TYR A 456 23.95 -12.84 -15.04
N CYS A 457 23.98 -12.02 -13.98
CA CYS A 457 22.90 -11.77 -13.02
C CYS A 457 23.13 -10.39 -12.39
N ASN A 458 22.29 -9.96 -11.44
CA ASN A 458 22.45 -8.65 -10.78
C ASN A 458 23.81 -8.47 -10.07
N THR A 459 24.50 -9.55 -9.71
CA THR A 459 25.86 -9.52 -9.13
C THR A 459 26.92 -9.10 -10.15
N THR A 460 26.87 -9.63 -11.38
CA THR A 460 27.85 -9.31 -12.44
C THR A 460 27.42 -8.14 -13.34
N GLY A 461 26.14 -7.77 -13.28
CA GLY A 461 25.54 -6.62 -13.96
C GLY A 461 25.08 -6.92 -15.39
N ASN A 462 24.26 -6.01 -15.93
CA ASN A 462 23.75 -6.10 -17.30
C ASN A 462 24.91 -5.93 -18.32
N PRO A 463 25.15 -6.88 -19.25
CA PRO A 463 26.17 -6.72 -20.29
C PRO A 463 25.88 -5.61 -21.30
N VAL A 464 24.64 -5.10 -21.37
CA VAL A 464 24.10 -4.10 -22.31
C VAL A 464 24.07 -4.59 -23.76
N SER A 465 25.15 -5.22 -24.23
CA SER A 465 25.25 -5.79 -25.56
C SER A 465 26.08 -7.07 -25.58
N ILE A 466 25.72 -8.01 -26.45
CA ILE A 466 26.46 -9.24 -26.70
C ILE A 466 26.57 -9.43 -28.22
N GLN A 467 27.73 -9.89 -28.70
CA GLN A 467 27.98 -10.11 -30.12
C GLN A 467 28.62 -11.48 -30.33
N SER A 468 28.07 -12.26 -31.28
CA SER A 468 28.70 -13.50 -31.74
C SER A 468 29.80 -13.26 -32.78
N THR A 469 30.72 -14.21 -32.93
CA THR A 469 31.72 -14.19 -34.00
C THR A 469 31.24 -14.85 -35.28
N GLY A 470 30.21 -15.70 -35.20
CA GLY A 470 29.55 -16.36 -36.33
C GLY A 470 28.05 -16.10 -36.42
N GLY A 471 27.40 -16.70 -37.43
CA GLY A 471 25.98 -16.53 -37.72
C GLY A 471 24.98 -17.16 -36.73
N ALA A 472 25.44 -17.60 -35.56
CA ALA A 472 24.60 -18.20 -34.55
C ALA A 472 25.03 -17.79 -33.14
N ILE A 473 24.06 -17.66 -32.25
CA ILE A 473 24.26 -17.46 -30.81
C ILE A 473 23.22 -18.30 -30.05
N THR A 474 23.62 -18.89 -28.92
CA THR A 474 22.71 -19.61 -28.03
C THR A 474 22.69 -18.92 -26.68
N ILE A 475 21.49 -18.56 -26.25
CA ILE A 475 21.20 -17.98 -24.95
C ILE A 475 20.79 -19.12 -24.04
N GLU A 476 21.34 -19.18 -22.84
CA GLU A 476 20.91 -20.11 -21.79
C GLU A 476 20.40 -19.30 -20.61
N PHE A 477 19.25 -19.69 -20.06
CA PHE A 477 18.73 -19.13 -18.82
C PHE A 477 18.44 -20.27 -17.83
N ASN A 478 18.97 -20.14 -16.63
CA ASN A 478 18.77 -21.08 -15.53
C ASN A 478 18.33 -20.34 -14.27
N SER A 479 17.33 -20.90 -13.58
CA SER A 479 16.90 -20.42 -12.27
C SER A 479 16.71 -21.55 -11.26
N ASP A 480 16.89 -21.21 -9.99
CA ASP A 480 16.71 -22.12 -8.86
C ASP A 480 15.26 -22.05 -8.29
N PRO A 481 14.95 -22.71 -7.16
CA PRO A 481 13.62 -22.63 -6.52
C PRO A 481 13.32 -21.33 -5.75
N GLY A 482 14.24 -20.38 -5.73
CA GLY A 482 14.33 -19.21 -4.87
C GLY A 482 13.63 -17.96 -5.42
N LEU A 483 14.32 -16.83 -5.35
CA LEU A 483 13.76 -15.50 -5.61
C LEU A 483 13.69 -15.23 -7.10
N THR A 484 12.48 -15.05 -7.63
CA THR A 484 12.28 -14.58 -9.00
C THR A 484 12.22 -13.06 -9.05
N LEU A 485 12.88 -12.46 -10.03
CA LEU A 485 12.88 -11.02 -10.30
C LEU A 485 12.32 -10.73 -11.71
N GLN A 486 12.35 -9.46 -12.17
CA GLN A 486 11.67 -9.07 -13.42
C GLN A 486 12.21 -9.71 -14.70
N GLY A 487 13.39 -10.33 -14.68
CA GLY A 487 13.89 -11.10 -15.81
C GLY A 487 14.63 -10.24 -16.82
N PHE A 488 14.34 -10.43 -18.11
CA PHE A 488 15.11 -9.76 -19.17
C PHE A 488 14.31 -9.49 -20.44
N GLU A 489 14.70 -8.42 -21.13
CA GLU A 489 14.33 -8.14 -22.52
C GLU A 489 15.59 -8.09 -23.38
N ILE A 490 15.65 -8.96 -24.39
CA ILE A 490 16.77 -9.04 -25.33
C ILE A 490 16.25 -8.81 -26.75
N GLN A 491 16.68 -7.72 -27.37
CA GLN A 491 16.50 -7.51 -28.80
C GLN A 491 17.68 -8.09 -29.56
N TRP A 492 17.41 -8.71 -30.70
CA TRP A 492 18.48 -9.17 -31.59
C TRP A 492 18.32 -8.64 -33.00
N ILE A 493 19.47 -8.45 -33.65
CA ILE A 493 19.59 -8.30 -35.10
C ILE A 493 20.70 -9.21 -35.61
N CYS A 494 20.55 -9.71 -36.83
CA CYS A 494 21.56 -10.46 -37.53
C CYS A 494 22.23 -9.55 -38.57
N LEU A 495 23.53 -9.71 -38.72
CA LEU A 495 24.30 -9.07 -39.76
C LEU A 495 24.52 -10.09 -40.87
N GLN A 496 24.35 -9.66 -42.11
CA GLN A 496 24.74 -10.46 -43.28
C GLN A 496 26.06 -9.91 -43.82
N ASP A 497 26.91 -10.77 -44.37
CA ASP A 497 28.12 -10.36 -45.10
C ASP A 497 27.73 -9.96 -46.53
N ASP A 498 26.91 -8.91 -46.64
CA ASP A 498 26.42 -8.33 -47.89
C ASP A 498 27.21 -7.07 -48.31
N GLY A 499 28.19 -6.66 -47.51
CA GLY A 499 29.00 -5.46 -47.73
C GLY A 499 28.32 -4.15 -47.33
N ILE A 500 27.12 -4.19 -46.73
CA ILE A 500 26.40 -3.00 -46.26
C ILE A 500 26.88 -2.66 -44.83
N PRO A 501 27.30 -1.42 -44.54
CA PRO A 501 27.66 -1.03 -43.18
C PRO A 501 26.45 -1.03 -42.24
N TYR A 502 26.59 -1.66 -41.07
CA TYR A 502 25.58 -1.73 -40.02
C TYR A 502 25.98 -0.81 -38.86
N PRO A 503 25.40 0.41 -38.75
CA PRO A 503 25.84 1.39 -37.79
C PRO A 503 25.68 0.91 -36.35
N ASN A 504 26.73 1.04 -35.56
CA ASN A 504 26.70 0.79 -34.12
C ASN A 504 27.72 1.69 -33.42
N PHE A 505 27.51 2.00 -32.15
CA PHE A 505 28.43 2.80 -31.35
C PHE A 505 28.35 2.49 -29.86
N SER A 506 29.38 2.88 -29.12
CA SER A 506 29.34 3.02 -27.67
C SER A 506 29.67 4.46 -27.27
N ALA A 507 29.27 4.83 -26.06
CA ALA A 507 29.69 6.07 -25.42
C ALA A 507 30.51 5.74 -24.17
N ASN A 508 31.56 6.50 -23.91
CA ASN A 508 32.39 6.30 -22.72
C ASN A 508 31.63 6.53 -21.38
N ARG A 509 30.48 7.20 -21.45
CA ARG A 509 29.53 7.42 -20.36
C ARG A 509 28.18 7.85 -20.96
N ILE A 510 27.10 7.61 -20.23
CA ILE A 510 25.72 8.00 -20.63
C ILE A 510 25.18 9.21 -19.83
N SER A 511 25.94 9.69 -18.85
CA SER A 511 25.62 10.88 -18.06
C SER A 511 26.90 11.63 -17.65
N THR A 512 26.85 12.95 -17.66
CA THR A 512 27.97 13.81 -17.24
C THR A 512 27.50 15.21 -16.83
N CYS A 513 28.16 15.82 -15.86
CA CYS A 513 27.89 17.19 -15.43
C CYS A 513 28.61 18.25 -16.28
N ASP A 514 29.60 17.86 -17.08
CA ASP A 514 30.40 18.78 -17.91
C ASP A 514 30.02 18.75 -19.40
N GLY A 515 29.02 17.95 -19.77
CA GLY A 515 28.50 17.79 -21.12
C GLY A 515 29.40 16.99 -22.08
N ARG A 516 30.55 16.46 -21.64
CA ARG A 516 31.55 15.82 -22.54
C ARG A 516 31.33 14.33 -22.69
N ILE A 517 31.08 13.88 -23.92
CA ILE A 517 30.93 12.46 -24.27
C ILE A 517 31.88 12.10 -25.40
N GLN A 518 32.59 10.97 -25.27
CA GLN A 518 33.36 10.38 -26.35
C GLN A 518 32.59 9.17 -26.89
N PHE A 519 32.34 9.18 -28.19
CA PHE A 519 31.74 8.05 -28.88
C PHE A 519 32.81 7.21 -29.58
N GLU A 520 32.60 5.90 -29.57
CA GLU A 520 33.38 4.92 -30.30
C GLU A 520 32.47 4.25 -31.32
N ASN A 521 32.88 4.27 -32.59
CA ASN A 521 32.20 3.57 -33.65
C ASN A 521 32.45 2.08 -33.57
N LEU A 522 31.36 1.34 -33.49
CA LEU A 522 31.31 -0.12 -33.50
C LEU A 522 30.65 -0.66 -34.78
N THR A 523 30.45 0.20 -35.80
CA THR A 523 29.86 -0.18 -37.09
C THR A 523 30.59 -1.38 -37.69
N VAL A 524 29.82 -2.37 -38.10
CA VAL A 524 30.32 -3.59 -38.72
C VAL A 524 30.18 -3.48 -40.25
N ASN A 525 31.02 -4.21 -40.99
CA ASN A 525 31.22 -4.14 -42.45
C ASN A 525 31.95 -2.86 -42.91
N ASN A 526 32.19 -2.75 -44.22
CA ASN A 526 32.96 -1.63 -44.79
C ASN A 526 32.16 -0.33 -44.73
N VAL A 527 32.74 0.69 -44.10
CA VAL A 527 32.15 2.02 -43.97
C VAL A 527 32.89 3.00 -44.87
N ASP A 528 32.19 3.60 -45.82
CA ASP A 528 32.77 4.64 -46.68
C ASP A 528 32.75 6.01 -46.00
N ASN A 529 31.68 6.32 -45.25
CA ASN A 529 31.48 7.61 -44.58
C ASN A 529 30.67 7.45 -43.29
N TYR A 530 30.85 8.39 -42.35
CA TYR A 530 30.10 8.46 -41.08
C TYR A 530 29.20 9.69 -41.06
N LEU A 531 28.03 9.56 -40.45
CA LEU A 531 27.18 10.68 -40.06
C LEU A 531 26.64 10.40 -38.65
N TRP A 532 26.98 11.28 -37.72
CA TRP A 532 26.49 11.29 -36.36
C TRP A 532 25.49 12.43 -36.21
N ASP A 533 24.38 12.16 -35.54
CA ASP A 533 23.47 13.16 -34.99
C ASP A 533 23.50 13.01 -33.48
N PHE A 534 23.76 14.10 -32.75
CA PHE A 534 23.84 14.07 -31.29
C PHE A 534 22.52 14.44 -30.61
N GLY A 535 21.45 14.69 -31.37
CA GLY A 535 20.13 15.04 -30.82
C GLY A 535 20.01 16.47 -30.29
N ASP A 536 21.10 17.26 -30.33
CA ASP A 536 21.11 18.69 -29.98
C ASP A 536 21.13 19.61 -31.22
N GLY A 537 20.90 19.02 -32.40
CA GLY A 537 20.93 19.70 -33.71
C GLY A 537 22.33 19.82 -34.31
N THR A 538 23.35 19.23 -33.68
CA THR A 538 24.71 19.17 -34.23
C THR A 538 25.07 17.76 -34.72
N THR A 539 26.04 17.69 -35.64
CA THR A 539 26.42 16.45 -36.32
C THR A 539 27.93 16.29 -36.42
N SER A 540 28.40 15.06 -36.71
CA SER A 540 29.82 14.78 -37.01
C SER A 540 29.98 13.78 -38.14
N THR A 541 31.13 13.82 -38.82
CA THR A 541 31.53 12.82 -39.82
C THR A 541 32.78 12.06 -39.44
N TYR A 542 33.28 12.24 -38.21
CA TYR A 542 34.43 11.49 -37.72
C TYR A 542 34.02 10.07 -37.35
N ALA A 543 34.95 9.12 -37.51
CA ALA A 543 34.70 7.74 -37.10
C ALA A 543 34.43 7.63 -35.59
N ASN A 544 35.21 8.32 -34.75
CA ASN A 544 35.03 8.29 -33.28
C ASN A 544 34.91 9.72 -32.75
N PRO A 545 33.74 10.36 -32.82
CA PRO A 545 33.60 11.76 -32.48
C PRO A 545 33.59 12.00 -30.98
N TYR A 546 34.08 13.17 -30.61
CA TYR A 546 33.94 13.75 -29.29
C TYR A 546 32.87 14.84 -29.37
N HIS A 547 31.92 14.86 -28.43
CA HIS A 547 30.84 15.85 -28.41
C HIS A 547 30.69 16.56 -27.06
N LEU A 548 30.26 17.81 -27.11
CA LEU A 548 30.00 18.67 -25.95
C LEU A 548 28.55 19.18 -25.98
N TYR A 549 27.73 18.69 -25.06
CA TYR A 549 26.38 19.19 -24.82
C TYR A 549 26.44 20.49 -24.00
N ASN A 550 26.02 21.61 -24.60
CA ASN A 550 26.05 22.94 -23.97
C ASN A 550 24.79 23.28 -23.17
N GLN A 551 23.75 22.45 -23.26
CA GLN A 551 22.51 22.62 -22.51
C GLN A 551 22.27 21.36 -21.65
N SER A 552 21.55 21.53 -20.55
CA SER A 552 21.09 20.39 -19.77
C SER A 552 19.88 19.77 -20.46
N GLY A 553 19.87 18.46 -20.61
CA GLY A 553 18.78 17.75 -21.26
C GLY A 553 19.06 16.26 -21.41
N VAL A 554 18.05 15.54 -21.88
CA VAL A 554 18.16 14.18 -22.37
C VAL A 554 18.19 14.25 -23.89
N TYR A 555 19.17 13.61 -24.51
CA TYR A 555 19.40 13.62 -25.95
C TYR A 555 19.25 12.20 -26.48
N THR A 556 18.57 12.06 -27.62
CA THR A 556 18.20 10.77 -28.22
C THR A 556 18.64 10.71 -29.68
#